data_AF-A0A2M8CCX4-F1
#
_entry.id   AF-A0A2M8CCX4-F1
#
_cell.length_a   1.000
_cell.length_b   1.000
_cell.length_c   1.000
_cell.angle_alpha   90.00
_cell.angle_beta   90.00
_cell.angle_gamma   90.00
#
_symmetry.space_group_name_H-M   'P 1'
#
loop_
_entity.id
_entity.type
_entity.pdbx_description
1 polymer ?
#
loop_
_entity_poly.entity_id
_entity_poly.type
_entity_poly.pdbx_seq_one_letter_code
_entity_poly.pdbx_strand_id
1 'polypeptide(L)'
;MKIVVAPDSFKGSLTAIEVSDAIEKGIREVFPEAEIIKIPMADGGDGTVQCLVNATGGKILEEKVIGPLGNEVWAFYGILGDRKTAIVEMAAASGLTLVPENKRDPLITTTYGTGQLIKAALNQGCRKMIIGIGGSATNDGGAGMVQALGTKLLDKDGEEIGFGGGELKKIVKIDISCMDKRLSDIKVLAASDVNNPLCGPQGASRIYGPQKGATPEIIEELDESLAYFAELIKRDLHKDIKDIPGAGAAGGLGASLIAFLN
;
A
#
# COMPACT_ATOMS: atom_id res chain seq x y z
N MET A 1 0.49 -35.41 -20.65
CA MET A 1 1.39 -34.78 -19.67
C MET A 1 0.70 -33.51 -19.19
N LYS A 2 0.78 -33.20 -17.89
CA LYS A 2 0.19 -31.99 -17.32
C LYS A 2 1.29 -31.10 -16.77
N ILE A 3 1.35 -29.85 -17.23
CA ILE A 3 2.42 -28.89 -16.91
C ILE A 3 1.78 -27.65 -16.29
N VAL A 4 2.28 -27.24 -15.12
CA VAL A 4 1.88 -26.00 -14.48
C VAL A 4 2.94 -24.94 -14.78
N VAL A 5 2.50 -23.81 -15.32
CA VAL A 5 3.33 -22.63 -15.63
C VAL A 5 2.96 -21.56 -14.62
N ALA A 6 3.81 -21.36 -13.61
CA ALA A 6 3.56 -20.42 -12.52
C ALA A 6 4.68 -19.38 -12.35
N PRO A 7 4.94 -18.53 -13.35
CA PRO A 7 5.98 -17.52 -13.29
C PRO A 7 5.51 -16.26 -12.55
N ASP A 8 6.49 -15.48 -12.09
CA ASP A 8 6.31 -14.07 -11.71
C ASP A 8 6.58 -13.15 -12.93
N SER A 9 6.27 -11.87 -12.78
CA SER A 9 6.55 -10.83 -13.75
C SER A 9 8.05 -10.58 -13.94
N PHE A 10 8.42 -10.07 -15.12
CA PHE A 10 9.74 -9.51 -15.35
C PHE A 10 9.64 -8.01 -15.16
N LYS A 11 10.04 -7.52 -13.98
CA LYS A 11 9.89 -6.12 -13.54
C LYS A 11 10.36 -5.13 -14.61
N GLY A 12 9.47 -4.21 -15.00
CA GLY A 12 9.74 -3.21 -16.05
C GLY A 12 9.73 -3.77 -17.49
N SER A 13 9.29 -5.01 -17.68
CA SER A 13 9.26 -5.68 -18.99
C SER A 13 7.93 -6.40 -19.25
N LEU A 14 7.74 -7.62 -18.74
CA LEU A 14 6.57 -8.47 -19.01
C LEU A 14 5.77 -8.72 -17.74
N THR A 15 4.45 -8.67 -17.84
CA THR A 15 3.53 -9.13 -16.81
C THR A 15 3.64 -10.64 -16.61
N ALA A 16 3.24 -11.16 -15.44
CA ALA A 16 3.27 -12.60 -15.16
C ALA A 16 2.44 -13.42 -16.17
N ILE A 17 1.35 -12.85 -16.71
CA ILE A 17 0.55 -13.51 -17.75
C ILE A 17 1.28 -13.56 -19.09
N GLU A 18 1.97 -12.48 -19.50
CA GLU A 18 2.76 -12.46 -20.74
C GLU A 18 3.94 -13.44 -20.66
N VAL A 19 4.59 -13.55 -19.49
CA VAL A 19 5.62 -14.57 -19.24
C VAL A 19 5.02 -15.97 -19.35
N SER A 20 3.83 -16.18 -18.79
CA SER A 20 3.13 -17.46 -18.87
C SER A 20 2.78 -17.85 -20.31
N ASP A 21 2.35 -16.88 -21.13
CA ASP A 21 2.02 -17.07 -22.54
C ASP A 21 3.26 -17.42 -23.37
N ALA A 22 4.40 -16.75 -23.11
CA ALA A 22 5.66 -17.04 -23.77
C ALA A 22 6.18 -18.45 -23.44
N ILE A 23 6.10 -18.86 -22.17
CA ILE A 23 6.47 -20.21 -21.72
C ILE A 23 5.55 -21.27 -22.35
N GLU A 24 4.23 -21.04 -22.36
CA GLU A 24 3.26 -21.94 -23.00
C GLU A 24 3.61 -22.15 -24.48
N LYS A 25 3.91 -21.07 -25.20
CA LYS A 25 4.29 -21.14 -26.62
C LYS A 25 5.50 -22.06 -26.83
N GLY A 26 6.57 -21.88 -26.04
CA GLY A 26 7.76 -22.73 -26.12
C GLY A 26 7.51 -24.20 -25.75
N ILE A 27 6.66 -24.46 -24.75
CA ILE A 27 6.28 -25.83 -24.38
C ILE A 27 5.56 -26.52 -25.54
N ARG A 28 4.62 -25.82 -26.20
CA ARG A 28 3.81 -26.39 -27.29
C ARG A 28 4.63 -26.72 -28.54
N GLU A 29 5.78 -26.08 -28.74
CA GLU A 29 6.70 -26.44 -29.83
C GLU A 29 7.29 -27.85 -29.67
N VAL A 30 7.43 -28.35 -28.43
CA VAL A 30 7.98 -29.68 -28.13
C VAL A 30 6.91 -30.69 -27.72
N PHE A 31 5.90 -30.24 -26.97
CA PHE A 31 4.81 -31.07 -26.45
C PHE A 31 3.43 -30.48 -26.85
N PRO A 32 2.98 -30.65 -28.11
CA PRO A 32 1.74 -30.03 -28.61
C PRO A 32 0.49 -30.41 -27.81
N GLU A 33 0.43 -31.68 -27.36
CA GLU A 33 -0.70 -32.28 -26.64
C GLU A 33 -0.60 -32.16 -25.11
N ALA A 34 0.35 -31.37 -24.58
CA ALA A 34 0.43 -31.15 -23.15
C ALA A 34 -0.78 -30.34 -22.64
N GLU A 35 -1.36 -30.78 -21.52
CA GLU A 35 -2.30 -29.95 -20.76
C GLU A 35 -1.47 -28.92 -19.98
N ILE A 36 -1.62 -27.64 -20.34
CA ILE A 36 -0.88 -26.53 -19.73
C ILE A 36 -1.83 -25.72 -18.87
N ILE A 37 -1.49 -25.57 -17.59
CA ILE A 37 -2.22 -24.72 -16.64
C ILE A 37 -1.34 -23.53 -16.28
N LYS A 38 -1.77 -22.32 -16.65
CA LYS A 38 -1.10 -21.07 -16.29
C LYS A 38 -1.63 -20.55 -14.97
N ILE A 39 -0.74 -20.34 -14.01
CA ILE A 39 -1.03 -19.74 -12.70
C ILE A 39 -0.06 -18.56 -12.51
N PRO A 40 -0.31 -17.40 -13.14
CA PRO A 40 0.53 -16.22 -12.95
C PRO A 40 0.64 -15.89 -11.46
N MET A 41 1.86 -15.71 -10.98
CA MET A 41 2.18 -15.45 -9.58
C MET A 41 2.51 -13.98 -9.37
N ALA A 42 2.39 -13.53 -8.12
CA ALA A 42 2.85 -12.23 -7.67
C ALA A 42 3.22 -12.33 -6.18
N ASP A 43 4.09 -11.44 -5.73
CA ASP A 43 4.67 -11.42 -4.38
C ASP A 43 4.06 -10.38 -3.44
N GLY A 44 3.00 -9.67 -3.88
CA GLY A 44 2.41 -8.54 -3.15
C GLY A 44 2.82 -7.17 -3.71
N GLY A 45 3.72 -7.14 -4.69
CA GLY A 45 4.05 -5.96 -5.49
C GLY A 45 3.13 -5.75 -6.70
N ASP A 46 3.66 -5.03 -7.70
CA ASP A 46 2.95 -4.67 -8.92
C ASP A 46 2.39 -5.91 -9.65
N GLY A 47 1.08 -5.88 -9.97
CA GLY A 47 0.43 -6.94 -10.75
C GLY A 47 -0.20 -8.07 -9.91
N THR A 48 -0.12 -7.99 -8.58
CA THR A 48 -0.81 -8.89 -7.64
C THR A 48 -2.34 -8.87 -7.81
N VAL A 49 -2.94 -7.70 -7.99
CA VAL A 49 -4.37 -7.50 -8.27
C VAL A 49 -4.77 -8.29 -9.51
N GLN A 50 -4.02 -8.13 -10.60
CA GLN A 50 -4.33 -8.81 -11.86
C GLN A 50 -4.22 -10.33 -11.72
N CYS A 51 -3.16 -10.82 -11.07
CA CYS A 51 -2.94 -12.25 -10.86
C CYS A 51 -4.07 -12.87 -10.02
N LEU A 52 -4.42 -12.27 -8.88
CA LEU A 52 -5.45 -12.79 -7.99
C LEU A 52 -6.86 -12.67 -8.57
N VAL A 53 -7.17 -11.59 -9.29
CA VAL A 53 -8.46 -11.44 -9.98
C VAL A 53 -8.60 -12.52 -11.05
N ASN A 54 -7.58 -12.71 -11.90
CA ASN A 54 -7.61 -13.72 -12.95
C ASN A 54 -7.74 -15.14 -12.38
N ALA A 55 -6.96 -15.45 -11.33
CA ALA A 55 -6.97 -16.76 -10.69
C ALA A 55 -8.31 -17.10 -10.02
N THR A 56 -9.08 -16.10 -9.60
CA THR A 56 -10.34 -16.31 -8.87
C THR A 56 -11.59 -16.05 -9.70
N GLY A 57 -11.47 -15.55 -10.94
CA GLY A 57 -12.63 -15.11 -11.72
C GLY A 57 -13.30 -13.86 -11.11
N GLY A 58 -12.49 -12.98 -10.52
CA GLY A 58 -12.91 -11.72 -9.93
C GLY A 58 -13.15 -10.61 -10.95
N LYS A 59 -13.12 -9.36 -10.50
CA LYS A 59 -13.16 -8.17 -11.36
C LYS A 59 -12.23 -7.07 -10.85
N ILE A 60 -11.65 -6.31 -11.77
CA ILE A 60 -10.93 -5.07 -11.48
C ILE A 60 -11.89 -3.91 -11.62
N LEU A 61 -11.80 -2.95 -10.71
CA LEU A 61 -12.57 -1.71 -10.71
C LEU A 61 -11.60 -0.54 -10.68
N GLU A 62 -11.88 0.48 -11.50
CA GLU A 62 -11.14 1.74 -11.53
C GLU A 62 -11.82 2.77 -10.63
N GLU A 63 -11.00 3.60 -9.98
CA GLU A 63 -11.46 4.67 -9.10
C GLU A 63 -10.57 5.89 -9.31
N LYS A 64 -11.18 7.08 -9.33
CA LYS A 64 -10.44 8.34 -9.36
C LYS A 64 -10.09 8.73 -7.93
N VAL A 65 -8.80 8.79 -7.63
CA VAL A 65 -8.27 9.00 -6.27
C VAL A 65 -7.22 10.10 -6.24
N ILE A 66 -6.87 10.54 -5.04
CA ILE A 66 -5.77 11.48 -4.80
C ILE A 66 -4.45 10.71 -4.89
N GLY A 67 -3.66 11.07 -5.89
CA GLY A 67 -2.31 10.57 -6.10
C GLY A 67 -1.32 11.07 -5.04
N PRO A 68 -0.07 10.58 -5.08
CA PRO A 68 0.92 10.88 -4.06
C PRO A 68 1.24 12.38 -3.96
N LEU A 69 1.14 13.17 -5.03
CA LEU A 69 1.39 14.62 -5.02
C LEU A 69 0.13 15.47 -4.76
N GLY A 70 -0.98 14.85 -4.34
CA GLY A 70 -2.24 15.55 -4.06
C GLY A 70 -3.13 15.81 -5.29
N ASN A 71 -2.65 15.56 -6.51
CA ASN A 71 -3.45 15.63 -7.74
C ASN A 71 -4.31 14.37 -7.91
N GLU A 72 -5.40 14.46 -8.67
CA GLU A 72 -6.19 13.27 -9.01
C GLU A 72 -5.44 12.35 -9.99
N VAL A 73 -5.59 11.04 -9.80
CA VAL A 73 -5.09 9.96 -10.66
C VAL A 73 -6.15 8.88 -10.83
N TRP A 74 -6.09 8.15 -11.94
CA TRP A 74 -6.83 6.89 -12.07
C TRP A 74 -6.04 5.78 -11.38
N ALA A 75 -6.68 5.11 -10.44
CA ALA A 75 -6.16 3.95 -9.75
C ALA A 75 -7.14 2.78 -9.90
N PHE A 76 -6.77 1.61 -9.38
CA PHE A 76 -7.60 0.42 -9.47
C PHE A 76 -7.46 -0.47 -8.24
N TYR A 77 -8.45 -1.33 -8.04
CA TYR A 77 -8.44 -2.40 -7.06
C TYR A 77 -9.22 -3.61 -7.60
N GLY A 78 -8.98 -4.78 -7.03
CA GLY A 78 -9.64 -6.03 -7.41
C GLY A 78 -10.68 -6.47 -6.38
N ILE A 79 -11.74 -7.11 -6.85
CA ILE A 79 -12.63 -7.93 -6.05
C ILE A 79 -12.45 -9.37 -6.52
N LEU A 80 -12.10 -10.28 -5.61
CA LEU A 80 -11.89 -11.68 -5.94
C LEU A 80 -13.22 -12.40 -6.23
N GLY A 81 -13.15 -13.59 -6.83
CA GLY A 81 -14.34 -14.35 -7.24
C GLY A 81 -15.33 -14.69 -6.11
N ASP A 82 -14.89 -14.67 -4.85
CA ASP A 82 -15.75 -14.85 -3.68
C ASP A 82 -16.66 -13.64 -3.39
N ARG A 83 -16.42 -12.51 -4.06
CA ARG A 83 -17.10 -11.20 -3.94
C ARG A 83 -17.09 -10.61 -2.53
N LYS A 84 -16.22 -11.11 -1.65
CA LYS A 84 -16.08 -10.69 -0.25
C LYS A 84 -14.69 -10.18 0.07
N THR A 85 -13.71 -10.59 -0.74
CA THR A 85 -12.31 -10.25 -0.60
C THR A 85 -11.90 -9.23 -1.66
N ALA A 86 -11.35 -8.11 -1.22
CA ALA A 86 -10.69 -7.15 -2.09
C ALA A 86 -9.17 -7.36 -2.08
N ILE A 87 -8.52 -7.01 -3.20
CA ILE A 87 -7.08 -6.87 -3.32
C ILE A 87 -6.80 -5.43 -3.72
N VAL A 88 -5.96 -4.74 -2.94
CA VAL A 88 -5.56 -3.35 -3.16
C VAL A 88 -4.05 -3.32 -3.30
N GLU A 89 -3.53 -2.72 -4.37
CA GLU A 89 -2.13 -2.35 -4.47
C GLU A 89 -2.01 -0.88 -4.11
N MET A 90 -1.27 -0.55 -3.03
CA MET A 90 -1.10 0.85 -2.64
C MET A 90 -0.39 1.64 -3.74
N ALA A 91 0.48 1.00 -4.53
CA ALA A 91 1.21 1.62 -5.62
C ALA A 91 0.29 2.17 -6.72
N ALA A 92 -0.89 1.60 -6.92
CA ALA A 92 -1.86 2.10 -7.90
C ALA A 92 -2.36 3.52 -7.58
N ALA A 93 -2.37 3.91 -6.30
CA ALA A 93 -2.81 5.23 -5.85
C ALA A 93 -1.69 6.10 -5.26
N SER A 94 -0.65 5.48 -4.69
CA SER A 94 0.38 6.13 -3.88
C SER A 94 1.80 5.63 -4.23
N GLY A 95 1.97 5.10 -5.44
CA GLY A 95 3.21 4.48 -5.91
C GLY A 95 4.24 5.45 -6.48
N LEU A 96 5.51 5.01 -6.42
CA LEU A 96 6.67 5.75 -6.90
C LEU A 96 6.63 6.02 -8.41
N THR A 97 5.97 5.15 -9.18
CA THR A 97 5.78 5.29 -10.64
C THR A 97 4.85 6.44 -11.01
N LEU A 98 4.01 6.91 -10.07
CA LEU A 98 3.13 8.06 -10.26
C LEU A 98 3.85 9.40 -10.04
N VAL A 99 5.10 9.37 -9.55
CA VAL A 99 5.88 10.57 -9.22
C VAL A 99 7.09 10.68 -10.15
N PRO A 100 7.13 11.69 -11.04
CA PRO A 100 8.32 11.99 -11.83
C PRO A 100 9.54 12.15 -10.93
N GLU A 101 10.70 11.66 -11.37
CA GLU A 101 11.93 11.64 -10.53
C GLU A 101 12.27 13.01 -9.95
N ASN A 102 12.13 14.07 -10.74
CA ASN A 102 12.40 15.45 -10.34
C ASN A 102 11.33 16.07 -9.42
N LYS A 103 10.26 15.34 -9.09
CA LYS A 103 9.19 15.75 -8.18
C LYS A 103 9.06 14.83 -6.96
N ARG A 104 10.00 13.90 -6.78
CA ARG A 104 10.02 13.00 -5.63
C ARG A 104 10.38 13.78 -4.37
N ASP A 105 9.40 13.93 -3.49
CA ASP A 105 9.56 14.58 -2.21
C ASP A 105 8.73 13.84 -1.14
N PRO A 106 9.38 13.07 -0.24
CA PRO A 106 8.69 12.30 0.78
C PRO A 106 8.09 13.15 1.91
N LEU A 107 8.42 14.45 1.99
CA LEU A 107 7.80 15.37 2.95
C LEU A 107 6.35 15.70 2.59
N ILE A 108 6.01 15.71 1.29
CA ILE A 108 4.68 16.14 0.80
C ILE A 108 3.82 14.98 0.28
N THR A 109 4.43 13.81 0.02
CA THR A 109 3.71 12.71 -0.64
C THR A 109 2.75 11.98 0.29
N THR A 110 1.52 11.73 -0.18
CA THR A 110 0.41 11.22 0.63
C THR A 110 -0.09 9.83 0.25
N THR A 111 -0.50 9.07 1.27
CA THR A 111 -1.22 7.79 1.12
C THR A 111 -2.73 7.93 1.00
N TYR A 112 -3.26 9.15 0.86
CA TYR A 112 -4.71 9.43 0.83
C TYR A 112 -5.47 8.56 -0.19
N GLY A 113 -4.96 8.44 -1.41
CA GLY A 113 -5.59 7.60 -2.44
C GLY A 113 -5.66 6.12 -2.08
N THR A 114 -4.69 5.60 -1.32
CA THR A 114 -4.76 4.23 -0.80
C THR A 114 -5.96 4.05 0.14
N GLY A 115 -6.22 5.02 1.02
CA GLY A 115 -7.42 5.02 1.87
C GLY A 115 -8.72 5.13 1.06
N GLN A 116 -8.71 5.87 -0.05
CA GLN A 116 -9.86 5.92 -0.97
C GLN A 116 -10.13 4.58 -1.66
N LEU A 117 -9.09 3.84 -2.07
CA LEU A 117 -9.25 2.49 -2.62
C LEU A 117 -9.81 1.51 -1.58
N ILE A 118 -9.33 1.57 -0.34
CA ILE A 118 -9.89 0.78 0.78
C ILE A 118 -11.37 1.12 0.97
N LYS A 119 -11.72 2.42 0.99
CA LYS A 119 -13.11 2.87 1.11
C LYS A 119 -13.98 2.39 -0.06
N ALA A 120 -13.46 2.42 -1.29
CA ALA A 120 -14.15 1.91 -2.47
C ALA A 120 -14.43 0.40 -2.34
N ALA A 121 -13.45 -0.38 -1.90
CA ALA A 121 -13.63 -1.80 -1.60
C ALA A 121 -14.69 -2.06 -0.50
N LEU A 122 -14.71 -1.25 0.56
CA LEU A 122 -15.77 -1.33 1.59
C LEU A 122 -17.16 -1.04 1.02
N ASN A 123 -17.27 -0.09 0.09
CA ASN A 123 -18.52 0.26 -0.59
C ASN A 123 -19.04 -0.87 -1.47
N GLN A 124 -18.16 -1.73 -1.97
CA GLN A 124 -18.52 -2.96 -2.68
C GLN A 124 -18.91 -4.11 -1.75
N GLY A 125 -18.97 -3.87 -0.43
CA GLY A 125 -19.36 -4.86 0.57
C GLY A 125 -18.24 -5.80 1.01
N CYS A 126 -16.99 -5.56 0.58
CA CYS A 126 -15.86 -6.40 0.97
C CYS A 126 -15.60 -6.27 2.48
N ARG A 127 -15.23 -7.40 3.11
CA ARG A 127 -14.86 -7.48 4.53
C ARG A 127 -13.53 -8.18 4.76
N LYS A 128 -12.92 -8.70 3.70
CA LYS A 128 -11.54 -9.18 3.69
C LYS A 128 -10.76 -8.32 2.71
N MET A 129 -9.55 -7.94 3.07
CA MET A 129 -8.67 -7.18 2.20
C MET A 129 -7.28 -7.78 2.23
N ILE A 130 -6.72 -7.96 1.03
CA ILE A 130 -5.29 -8.16 0.84
C ILE A 130 -4.75 -6.82 0.36
N ILE A 131 -3.70 -6.30 0.98
CA ILE A 131 -3.12 -5.00 0.63
C ILE A 131 -1.65 -5.20 0.31
N GLY A 132 -1.29 -5.07 -0.97
CA GLY A 132 0.09 -4.98 -1.43
C GLY A 132 0.67 -3.61 -1.09
N ILE A 133 1.72 -3.58 -0.28
CA ILE A 133 2.39 -2.34 0.15
C ILE A 133 3.79 -2.16 -0.45
N GLY A 134 4.06 -2.82 -1.58
CA GLY A 134 5.26 -2.55 -2.39
C GLY A 134 5.19 -1.22 -3.13
N GLY A 135 6.34 -0.69 -3.55
CA GLY A 135 6.41 0.38 -4.56
C GLY A 135 5.96 1.78 -4.12
N SER A 136 5.84 2.08 -2.83
CA SER A 136 5.35 3.37 -2.32
C SER A 136 6.22 4.58 -2.71
N ALA A 137 5.58 5.71 -3.02
CA ALA A 137 6.23 7.03 -3.10
C ALA A 137 6.36 7.75 -1.74
N THR A 138 5.61 7.29 -0.75
CA THR A 138 5.24 8.07 0.44
C THR A 138 6.12 7.78 1.65
N ASN A 139 6.18 8.73 2.60
CA ASN A 139 6.78 8.54 3.92
C ASN A 139 5.97 9.25 5.02
N ASP A 140 4.65 9.22 4.88
CA ASP A 140 3.67 9.88 5.76
C ASP A 140 3.15 8.98 6.89
N GLY A 141 3.77 7.81 7.10
CA GLY A 141 3.31 6.87 8.13
C GLY A 141 1.92 6.28 7.88
N GLY A 142 1.33 6.46 6.70
CA GLY A 142 -0.08 6.10 6.45
C GLY A 142 -1.08 7.15 6.94
N ALA A 143 -0.63 8.36 7.30
CA ALA A 143 -1.49 9.46 7.75
C ALA A 143 -2.58 9.80 6.73
N GLY A 144 -2.21 9.94 5.45
CA GLY A 144 -3.17 10.21 4.39
C GLY A 144 -4.23 9.10 4.27
N MET A 145 -3.82 7.83 4.35
CA MET A 145 -4.73 6.69 4.30
C MET A 145 -5.78 6.78 5.42
N VAL A 146 -5.37 7.03 6.66
CA VAL A 146 -6.32 7.08 7.78
C VAL A 146 -7.21 8.33 7.73
N GLN A 147 -6.71 9.46 7.20
CA GLN A 147 -7.53 10.65 6.92
C GLN A 147 -8.64 10.33 5.92
N ALA A 148 -8.33 9.67 4.81
CA ALA A 148 -9.32 9.26 3.80
C ALA A 148 -10.38 8.28 4.36
N LEU A 149 -10.02 7.53 5.40
CA LEU A 149 -10.88 6.61 6.13
C LEU A 149 -11.66 7.24 7.29
N GLY A 150 -11.49 8.56 7.52
CA GLY A 150 -12.29 9.35 8.45
C GLY A 150 -11.61 9.65 9.80
N THR A 151 -10.37 9.23 10.01
CA THR A 151 -9.57 9.69 11.16
C THR A 151 -9.21 11.14 10.98
N LYS A 152 -9.43 11.97 12.00
CA LYS A 152 -8.97 13.35 12.01
C LYS A 152 -7.62 13.44 12.71
N LEU A 153 -6.60 13.90 11.99
CA LEU A 153 -5.28 14.19 12.51
C LEU A 153 -5.21 15.70 12.75
N LEU A 154 -5.43 16.11 14.00
CA LEU A 154 -5.69 17.50 14.34
C LEU A 154 -4.44 18.21 14.86
N ASP A 155 -4.24 19.45 14.46
CA ASP A 155 -3.20 20.33 14.96
C ASP A 155 -3.59 21.03 16.28
N LYS A 156 -2.75 21.96 16.74
CA LYS A 156 -2.96 22.75 17.96
C LYS A 156 -4.19 23.67 17.91
N ASP A 157 -4.62 24.06 16.71
CA ASP A 157 -5.74 24.96 16.48
C ASP A 157 -7.05 24.16 16.28
N GLY A 158 -6.95 22.83 16.21
CA GLY A 158 -8.07 21.92 16.06
C GLY A 158 -8.43 21.64 14.60
N GLU A 159 -7.57 22.03 13.67
CA GLU A 159 -7.75 21.82 12.22
C GLU A 159 -7.01 20.57 11.75
N GLU A 160 -7.46 19.96 10.65
CA GLU A 160 -6.76 18.80 10.08
C GLU A 160 -5.41 19.21 9.47
N ILE A 161 -4.38 18.42 9.76
CA ILE A 161 -3.05 18.62 9.16
C ILE A 161 -3.08 18.39 7.64
N GLY A 162 -2.10 18.97 6.95
CA GLY A 162 -1.91 18.75 5.53
C GLY A 162 -1.42 17.34 5.19
N PHE A 163 -0.99 17.18 3.94
CA PHE A 163 -0.47 15.92 3.41
C PHE A 163 1.04 15.77 3.60
N GLY A 164 1.47 14.52 3.75
CA GLY A 164 2.88 14.13 3.70
C GLY A 164 3.57 14.01 5.05
N GLY A 165 4.77 13.43 5.04
CA GLY A 165 5.54 13.15 6.25
C GLY A 165 6.00 14.40 7.02
N GLY A 166 6.14 15.55 6.34
CA GLY A 166 6.52 16.81 6.97
C GLY A 166 5.43 17.41 7.86
N GLU A 167 4.18 16.99 7.67
CA GLU A 167 3.03 17.50 8.44
C GLU A 167 2.82 16.75 9.76
N LEU A 168 3.44 15.58 9.95
CA LEU A 168 3.19 14.71 11.10
C LEU A 168 3.53 15.35 12.45
N LYS A 169 4.55 16.21 12.50
CA LYS A 169 4.94 16.93 13.74
C LYS A 169 3.91 17.99 14.17
N LYS A 170 2.96 18.35 13.31
CA LYS A 170 1.88 19.30 13.65
C LYS A 170 0.76 18.64 14.43
N ILE A 171 0.64 17.31 14.38
CA ILE A 171 -0.46 16.58 15.00
C ILE A 171 -0.38 16.73 16.52
N VAL A 172 -1.45 17.21 17.14
CA VAL A 172 -1.61 17.27 18.59
C VAL A 172 -2.57 16.18 19.08
N LYS A 173 -3.53 15.75 18.26
CA LYS A 173 -4.54 14.74 18.62
C LYS A 173 -4.94 13.87 17.43
N ILE A 174 -5.07 12.56 17.67
CA ILE A 174 -5.70 11.61 16.75
C ILE A 174 -7.14 11.38 17.21
N ASP A 175 -8.11 11.72 16.36
CA ASP A 175 -9.53 11.53 16.63
C ASP A 175 -10.14 10.53 15.63
N ILE A 176 -10.53 9.36 16.14
CA ILE A 176 -11.12 8.26 15.36
C ILE A 176 -12.65 8.23 15.41
N SER A 177 -13.30 9.23 16.01
CA SER A 177 -14.77 9.26 16.17
C SER A 177 -15.54 9.24 14.84
N CYS A 178 -14.91 9.75 13.77
CA CYS A 178 -15.45 9.81 12.41
C CYS A 178 -14.90 8.71 11.50
N MET A 179 -14.05 7.82 12.03
CA MET A 179 -13.47 6.72 11.26
C MET A 179 -14.56 5.77 10.76
N ASP A 180 -14.40 5.23 9.55
CA ASP A 180 -15.38 4.35 8.94
C ASP A 180 -15.64 3.13 9.82
N LYS A 181 -16.85 3.06 10.40
CA LYS A 181 -17.24 2.04 11.37
C LYS A 181 -17.12 0.61 10.83
N ARG A 182 -17.11 0.43 9.51
CA ARG A 182 -16.96 -0.90 8.90
C ARG A 182 -15.57 -1.49 9.16
N LEU A 183 -14.57 -0.66 9.44
CA LEU A 183 -13.17 -1.09 9.66
C LEU A 183 -12.99 -1.95 10.92
N SER A 184 -13.90 -1.87 11.90
CA SER A 184 -13.84 -2.76 13.08
C SER A 184 -14.10 -4.23 12.73
N ASP A 185 -14.79 -4.48 11.61
CA ASP A 185 -15.33 -5.79 11.25
C ASP A 185 -14.62 -6.38 10.02
N ILE A 186 -13.53 -5.77 9.56
CA ILE A 186 -12.75 -6.29 8.43
C ILE A 186 -11.55 -7.11 8.90
N LYS A 187 -11.11 -8.01 8.01
CA LYS A 187 -9.83 -8.69 8.11
C LYS A 187 -8.88 -8.13 7.06
N VAL A 188 -7.77 -7.55 7.48
CA VAL A 188 -6.72 -7.06 6.59
C VAL A 188 -5.52 -7.99 6.64
N LEU A 189 -4.99 -8.31 5.45
CA LEU A 189 -3.71 -8.97 5.26
C LEU A 189 -2.82 -8.04 4.45
N ALA A 190 -1.80 -7.47 5.08
CA ALA A 190 -0.78 -6.70 4.38
C ALA A 190 0.28 -7.66 3.80
N ALA A 191 0.56 -7.55 2.50
CA ALA A 191 1.67 -8.25 1.87
C ALA A 191 2.91 -7.36 1.96
N SER A 192 3.86 -7.78 2.81
CA SER A 192 5.13 -7.11 3.03
C SER A 192 6.26 -8.13 2.98
N ASP A 193 7.31 -7.80 2.27
CA ASP A 193 8.53 -8.59 2.07
C ASP A 193 9.69 -8.14 2.99
N VAL A 194 9.42 -7.20 3.91
CA VAL A 194 10.44 -6.56 4.75
C VAL A 194 10.09 -6.58 6.23
N ASN A 195 11.11 -6.65 7.08
CA ASN A 195 10.96 -6.71 8.54
C ASN A 195 11.34 -5.40 9.24
N ASN A 196 11.64 -4.35 8.47
CA ASN A 196 12.10 -3.08 8.98
C ASN A 196 11.09 -2.46 9.98
N PRO A 197 11.54 -2.01 11.17
CA PRO A 197 10.69 -1.30 12.13
C PRO A 197 10.28 0.07 11.59
N LEU A 198 9.44 0.80 12.31
CA LEU A 198 8.96 2.11 11.85
C LEU A 198 10.10 3.14 11.78
N CYS A 199 10.92 3.21 12.82
CA CYS A 199 11.94 4.25 13.03
C CYS A 199 13.33 3.66 13.32
N GLY A 200 14.33 4.54 13.37
CA GLY A 200 15.69 4.22 13.79
C GLY A 200 16.59 3.78 12.64
N PRO A 201 17.78 3.21 12.93
CA PRO A 201 18.79 2.93 11.91
C PRO A 201 18.33 1.98 10.79
N GLN A 202 17.36 1.11 11.08
CA GLN A 202 16.73 0.21 10.11
C GLN A 202 15.29 0.61 9.79
N GLY A 203 14.88 1.82 10.15
CA GLY A 203 13.52 2.33 10.01
C GLY A 203 13.15 2.72 8.58
N ALA A 204 11.88 3.08 8.39
CA ALA A 204 11.31 3.39 7.09
C ALA A 204 12.07 4.50 6.33
N SER A 205 12.30 5.63 7.00
CA SER A 205 12.95 6.81 6.42
C SER A 205 14.40 6.53 6.04
N ARG A 206 15.14 5.82 6.90
CA ARG A 206 16.57 5.54 6.69
C ARG A 206 16.82 4.56 5.55
N ILE A 207 15.99 3.52 5.44
CA ILE A 207 16.19 2.44 4.46
C ILE A 207 15.53 2.75 3.12
N TYR A 208 14.33 3.32 3.12
CA TYR A 208 13.54 3.52 1.90
C TYR A 208 13.33 4.99 1.51
N GLY A 209 13.70 5.95 2.37
CA GLY A 209 13.66 7.37 2.03
C GLY A 209 14.52 7.77 0.82
N PRO A 210 15.78 7.29 0.68
CA PRO A 210 16.66 7.70 -0.42
C PRO A 210 16.06 7.47 -1.82
N GLN A 211 15.47 6.29 -2.07
CA GLN A 211 14.84 5.97 -3.37
C GLN A 211 13.59 6.84 -3.65
N LYS A 212 13.00 7.45 -2.62
CA LYS A 212 11.84 8.36 -2.67
C LYS A 212 12.24 9.83 -2.74
N GLY A 213 13.53 10.15 -2.85
CA GLY A 213 14.03 11.52 -2.96
C GLY A 213 14.43 12.18 -1.63
N ALA A 214 14.49 11.44 -0.53
CA ALA A 214 14.93 12.01 0.75
C ALA A 214 16.44 12.27 0.77
N THR A 215 16.85 13.50 1.09
CA THR A 215 18.24 13.84 1.46
C THR A 215 18.54 13.38 2.89
N PRO A 216 19.81 13.33 3.34
CA PRO A 216 20.14 12.98 4.72
C PRO A 216 19.37 13.78 5.78
N GLU A 217 19.16 15.07 5.53
CA GLU A 217 18.40 15.98 6.41
C GLU A 217 16.91 15.63 6.43
N ILE A 218 16.32 15.37 5.25
CA ILE A 218 14.92 14.93 5.14
C ILE A 218 14.71 13.57 5.83
N ILE A 219 15.69 12.67 5.74
CA ILE A 219 15.64 11.37 6.41
C ILE A 219 15.57 11.54 7.93
N GLU A 220 16.38 12.45 8.50
CA GLU A 220 16.36 12.77 9.93
C GLU A 220 14.99 13.34 10.34
N GLU A 221 14.51 14.33 9.60
CA GLU A 221 13.22 14.95 9.86
C GLU A 221 12.07 13.93 9.82
N LEU A 222 12.05 13.06 8.81
CA LEU A 222 11.02 12.05 8.65
C LEU A 222 11.10 10.96 9.72
N ASP A 223 12.30 10.51 10.10
CA ASP A 223 12.46 9.50 11.17
C ASP A 223 11.93 10.04 12.51
N GLU A 224 12.23 11.29 12.85
CA GLU A 224 11.68 11.98 14.02
C GLU A 224 10.16 12.17 13.93
N SER A 225 9.67 12.51 12.74
CA SER A 225 8.24 12.72 12.48
C SER A 225 7.44 11.42 12.64
N LEU A 226 7.97 10.30 12.13
CA LEU A 226 7.38 8.97 12.34
C LEU A 226 7.46 8.54 13.81
N ALA A 227 8.58 8.83 14.50
CA ALA A 227 8.71 8.51 15.92
C ALA A 227 7.68 9.28 16.75
N TYR A 228 7.49 10.56 16.45
CA TYR A 228 6.45 11.38 17.07
C TYR A 228 5.05 10.83 16.80
N PHE A 229 4.76 10.47 15.55
CA PHE A 229 3.47 9.88 15.18
C PHE A 229 3.21 8.55 15.90
N ALA A 230 4.23 7.71 16.07
CA ALA A 230 4.14 6.46 16.83
C ALA A 230 3.78 6.70 18.31
N GLU A 231 4.38 7.71 18.95
CA GLU A 231 4.05 8.09 20.33
C GLU A 231 2.61 8.59 20.45
N LEU A 232 2.11 9.34 19.45
CA LEU A 232 0.70 9.76 19.43
C LEU A 232 -0.25 8.58 19.26
N ILE A 233 0.06 7.62 18.38
CA ILE A 233 -0.72 6.39 18.23
C ILE A 233 -0.74 5.61 19.55
N LYS A 234 0.41 5.49 20.23
CA LYS A 234 0.50 4.84 21.54
C LYS A 234 -0.33 5.57 22.60
N ARG A 235 -0.31 6.90 22.61
CA ARG A 235 -1.06 7.72 23.56
C ARG A 235 -2.58 7.65 23.33
N ASP A 236 -3.02 7.86 22.09
CA ASP A 236 -4.44 8.06 21.76
C ASP A 236 -5.17 6.77 21.43
N LEU A 237 -4.47 5.78 20.86
CA LEU A 237 -5.04 4.48 20.46
C LEU A 237 -4.56 3.31 21.33
N HIS A 238 -3.63 3.55 22.26
CA HIS A 238 -3.06 2.52 23.14
C HIS A 238 -2.39 1.35 22.39
N LYS A 239 -1.83 1.63 21.21
CA LYS A 239 -1.10 0.65 20.39
C LYS A 239 0.37 1.04 20.25
N ASP A 240 1.25 0.16 20.68
CA ASP A 240 2.70 0.33 20.50
C ASP A 240 3.13 -0.36 19.20
N ILE A 241 3.44 0.44 18.18
CA ILE A 241 3.71 -0.03 16.81
C ILE A 241 5.16 0.18 16.37
N LYS A 242 5.96 0.90 17.15
CA LYS A 242 7.27 1.42 16.73
C LYS A 242 8.24 0.32 16.32
N ASP A 243 8.29 -0.74 17.13
CA ASP A 243 9.26 -1.83 17.01
C ASP A 243 8.66 -3.10 16.36
N ILE A 244 7.43 -3.04 15.85
CA ILE A 244 6.82 -4.21 15.20
C ILE A 244 7.54 -4.49 13.87
N PRO A 245 8.01 -5.73 13.62
CA PRO A 245 8.60 -6.09 12.34
C PRO A 245 7.65 -5.80 11.16
N GLY A 246 8.15 -5.08 10.17
CA GLY A 246 7.38 -4.67 9.00
C GLY A 246 6.55 -3.39 9.18
N ALA A 247 6.56 -2.77 10.37
CA ALA A 247 5.90 -1.49 10.60
C ALA A 247 6.44 -0.38 9.69
N GLY A 248 7.73 -0.44 9.33
CA GLY A 248 8.35 0.53 8.43
C GLY A 248 8.03 0.35 6.94
N ALA A 249 7.33 -0.72 6.58
CA ALA A 249 6.96 -0.99 5.19
C ALA A 249 6.14 0.18 4.61
N ALA A 250 6.40 0.50 3.34
CA ALA A 250 5.76 1.60 2.61
C ALA A 250 5.79 2.96 3.34
N GLY A 251 6.93 3.32 3.94
CA GLY A 251 7.07 4.64 4.59
C GLY A 251 6.27 4.75 5.88
N GLY A 252 6.05 3.63 6.57
CA GLY A 252 5.27 3.55 7.81
C GLY A 252 3.79 3.23 7.62
N LEU A 253 3.31 3.06 6.38
CA LEU A 253 1.94 2.59 6.12
C LEU A 253 1.65 1.25 6.80
N GLY A 254 2.62 0.33 6.85
CA GLY A 254 2.49 -0.94 7.58
C GLY A 254 2.10 -0.74 9.04
N ALA A 255 2.73 0.21 9.72
CA ALA A 255 2.40 0.60 11.10
C ALA A 255 0.95 1.08 11.24
N SER A 256 0.48 1.92 10.32
CA SER A 256 -0.91 2.40 10.33
C SER A 256 -1.93 1.31 9.99
N LEU A 257 -1.60 0.35 9.13
CA LEU A 257 -2.46 -0.80 8.90
C LEU A 257 -2.68 -1.60 10.19
N ILE A 258 -1.62 -1.86 10.96
CA ILE A 258 -1.68 -2.52 12.27
C ILE A 258 -2.43 -1.66 13.31
N ALA A 259 -2.17 -0.34 13.32
CA ALA A 259 -2.75 0.56 14.30
C ALA A 259 -4.25 0.80 14.07
N PHE A 260 -4.70 0.92 12.82
CA PHE A 260 -6.05 1.42 12.52
C PHE A 260 -6.99 0.37 11.88
N LEU A 261 -6.46 -0.69 11.27
CA LEU A 261 -7.26 -1.65 10.47
C LEU A 261 -7.26 -3.09 11.03
N ASN A 262 -7.00 -3.23 12.34
CA ASN A 262 -6.92 -4.47 13.13
C ASN A 262 -5.77 -5.40 12.72
#